data_AF-A0A7Y0PKF5-F1
#
_entry.id   AF-A0A7Y0PKF5-F1
#
_cell.length_a   1.000
_cell.length_b   1.000
_cell.length_c   1.000
_cell.angle_alpha   90.00
_cell.angle_beta   90.00
_cell.angle_gamma   90.00
#
_symmetry.space_group_name_H-M   'P 1'
#
loop_
_entity.id
_entity.type
_entity.pdbx_description
1 polymer ?
#
loop_
_entity_poly.entity_id
_entity_poly.type
_entity_poly.pdbx_seq_one_letter_code
_entity_poly.pdbx_strand_id
1 'polypeptide(L)'
;MSQSNIKLTSSEIASLWTSYLNNCMSKQVLTHMIQYVKDREIADVIRFAFRFAQKQGKRFETVFQKDEFAIPLGFSEADVNTKAPALFTDSFCLAYINHMAKAGLLAYGGFLAMSTREDLIAFFHHGLHYTSKLYHLSTSILEKKGLLVCAPYTSIPKEMDYIDNKKYLSGYSLFHKKRPLNAVEVSHLYMNTQTNNMGLKITMAFAQTTTNKKVQAYMLRGRDISQKYLKIFTDTLMNEGIQNPNSSDIGVTNSTVRTFSDKLMMFHIGLLSAAGVGNYAMAGGASQRSDLLLNYERLSMEIGQYAKDGADLMIKNKWLEQPPPTK
;
A
#
# COMPACT_ATOMS: atom_id res chain seq x y z
N MET A 1 26.39 -24.81 16.17
CA MET A 1 26.71 -23.38 16.34
C MET A 1 25.62 -22.77 17.20
N SER A 2 25.95 -22.03 18.27
CA SER A 2 24.92 -21.27 18.99
C SER A 2 24.28 -20.26 18.04
N GLN A 3 22.98 -20.02 18.18
CA GLN A 3 22.19 -19.11 17.35
C GLN A 3 22.74 -17.66 17.35
N SER A 4 23.66 -17.33 18.26
CA SER A 4 24.35 -16.04 18.40
C SER A 4 25.43 -15.77 17.35
N ASN A 5 25.90 -16.78 16.60
CA ASN A 5 27.04 -16.61 15.66
C ASN A 5 26.64 -16.63 14.18
N ILE A 6 25.33 -16.64 13.86
CA ILE A 6 24.85 -16.65 12.48
C ILE A 6 24.67 -15.19 12.00
N LYS A 7 25.53 -14.77 11.07
CA LYS A 7 25.47 -13.44 10.44
C LYS A 7 24.16 -13.25 9.68
N LEU A 8 23.68 -12.01 9.63
CA LEU A 8 22.55 -11.63 8.79
C LEU A 8 22.89 -11.82 7.31
N THR A 9 21.97 -12.41 6.56
CA THR A 9 22.02 -12.47 5.10
C THR A 9 21.61 -11.14 4.47
N SER A 10 21.92 -10.93 3.18
CA SER A 10 21.49 -9.72 2.45
C SER A 10 19.96 -9.57 2.42
N SER A 11 19.22 -10.68 2.32
CA SER A 11 17.76 -10.68 2.32
C SER A 11 17.19 -10.30 3.68
N GLU A 12 17.79 -10.76 4.77
CA GLU A 12 17.41 -10.41 6.13
C GLU A 12 17.73 -8.94 6.45
N ILE A 13 18.91 -8.46 6.05
CA ILE A 13 19.31 -7.04 6.14
C ILE A 13 18.29 -6.15 5.43
N ALA A 14 17.96 -6.48 4.18
CA ALA A 14 17.00 -5.72 3.38
C ALA A 14 15.58 -5.73 4.00
N SER A 15 15.15 -6.90 4.51
CA SER A 15 13.84 -7.06 5.15
C SER A 15 13.73 -6.25 6.43
N LEU A 16 14.76 -6.28 7.28
CA LEU A 16 14.79 -5.52 8.52
C LEU A 16 14.81 -4.00 8.25
N TRP A 17 15.69 -3.54 7.35
CA TRP A 17 15.78 -2.14 6.95
C TRP A 17 14.44 -1.60 6.44
N THR A 18 13.86 -2.30 5.46
CA THR A 18 12.60 -1.87 4.81
C THR A 18 11.44 -1.89 5.80
N SER A 19 11.32 -2.96 6.59
CA SER A 19 10.22 -3.10 7.55
C SER A 19 10.33 -2.06 8.68
N TYR A 20 11.54 -1.71 9.13
CA TYR A 20 11.75 -0.67 10.12
C TYR A 20 11.30 0.71 9.63
N LEU A 21 11.72 1.12 8.42
CA LEU A 21 11.32 2.41 7.84
C LEU A 21 9.80 2.52 7.65
N ASN A 22 9.16 1.45 7.19
CA ASN A 22 7.69 1.39 7.07
C ASN A 22 7.00 1.47 8.43
N ASN A 23 7.53 0.79 9.45
CA ASN A 23 6.99 0.80 10.80
C ASN A 23 7.08 2.19 11.45
N CYS A 24 8.23 2.87 11.38
CA CYS A 24 8.37 4.18 11.99
C CYS A 24 7.55 5.26 11.25
N MET A 25 7.43 5.19 9.91
CA MET A 25 6.52 6.05 9.16
C MET A 25 5.06 5.85 9.57
N SER A 26 4.59 4.59 9.55
CA SER A 26 3.20 4.27 9.87
C SER A 26 2.82 4.66 11.29
N LYS A 27 3.75 4.52 12.25
CA LYS A 27 3.55 5.02 13.62
C LYS A 27 3.18 6.50 13.65
N GLN A 28 3.83 7.36 12.84
CA GLN A 28 3.52 8.80 12.83
C GLN A 28 2.16 9.10 12.21
N VAL A 29 1.78 8.40 11.14
CA VAL A 29 0.43 8.51 10.56
C VAL A 29 -0.64 8.12 11.59
N LEU A 30 -0.41 7.02 12.30
CA LEU A 30 -1.29 6.55 13.37
C LEU A 30 -1.37 7.54 14.54
N THR A 31 -0.25 8.17 14.92
CA THR A 31 -0.22 9.20 15.96
C THR A 31 -1.21 10.32 15.64
N HIS A 32 -1.23 10.82 14.40
CA HIS A 32 -2.18 11.87 14.00
C HIS A 32 -3.63 11.37 14.01
N MET A 33 -3.91 10.19 13.46
CA MET A 33 -5.26 9.64 13.39
C MET A 33 -5.91 9.44 14.78
N ILE A 34 -5.13 8.99 15.77
CA ILE A 34 -5.62 8.75 17.14
C ILE A 34 -6.11 10.04 17.82
N GLN A 35 -5.56 11.20 17.48
CA GLN A 35 -5.93 12.45 18.12
C GLN A 35 -7.35 12.91 17.78
N TYR A 36 -7.87 12.54 16.60
CA TYR A 36 -9.08 13.16 16.07
C TYR A 36 -10.20 12.19 15.71
N VAL A 37 -9.91 10.88 15.60
CA VAL A 37 -10.94 9.88 15.36
C VAL A 37 -11.98 9.91 16.49
N LYS A 38 -13.26 10.02 16.11
CA LYS A 38 -14.39 10.16 17.04
C LYS A 38 -15.13 8.86 17.23
N ASP A 39 -15.26 8.06 16.18
CA ASP A 39 -15.90 6.75 16.25
C ASP A 39 -15.07 5.80 17.12
N ARG A 40 -15.71 5.26 18.16
CA ARG A 40 -15.04 4.42 19.17
C ARG A 40 -14.45 3.15 18.58
N GLU A 41 -15.18 2.46 17.69
CA GLU A 41 -14.71 1.21 17.11
C GLU A 41 -13.51 1.47 16.19
N ILE A 42 -13.57 2.54 15.39
CA ILE A 42 -12.46 2.95 14.51
C ILE A 42 -11.24 3.34 15.36
N ALA A 43 -11.45 4.09 16.45
CA ALA A 43 -10.39 4.45 17.39
C ALA A 43 -9.70 3.22 17.98
N ASP A 44 -10.45 2.17 18.33
CA ASP A 44 -9.90 0.93 18.90
C ASP A 44 -9.02 0.18 17.88
N VAL A 45 -9.41 0.15 16.59
CA VAL A 45 -8.57 -0.43 15.52
C VAL A 45 -7.28 0.36 15.33
N ILE A 46 -7.36 1.69 15.28
CA ILE A 46 -6.19 2.55 15.09
C ILE A 46 -5.25 2.40 16.31
N ARG A 47 -5.78 2.34 17.54
CA ARG A 47 -4.99 2.06 18.75
C ARG A 47 -4.37 0.67 18.73
N PHE A 48 -5.06 -0.34 18.20
CA PHE A 48 -4.46 -1.67 18.00
C PHE A 48 -3.24 -1.58 17.07
N ALA A 49 -3.39 -0.94 15.90
CA ALA A 49 -2.31 -0.74 14.95
C ALA A 49 -1.13 0.05 15.56
N PHE A 50 -1.42 1.12 16.31
CA PHE A 50 -0.40 1.95 16.95
C PHE A 50 0.38 1.19 18.02
N ARG A 51 -0.31 0.44 18.89
CA ARG A 51 0.36 -0.40 19.91
C ARG A 51 1.22 -1.48 19.25
N PHE A 52 0.76 -2.06 18.15
CA PHE A 52 1.56 -3.00 17.37
C PHE A 52 2.83 -2.31 16.84
N ALA A 53 2.71 -1.16 16.16
CA ALA A 53 3.86 -0.43 15.62
C ALA A 53 4.87 0.00 16.70
N GLN A 54 4.40 0.41 17.87
CA GLN A 54 5.24 0.76 19.02
C GLN A 54 6.00 -0.45 19.57
N LYS A 55 5.33 -1.59 19.76
CA LYS A 55 5.97 -2.83 20.22
C LYS A 55 6.96 -3.35 19.18
N GLN A 56 6.60 -3.30 17.91
CA GLN A 56 7.45 -3.77 16.82
C GLN A 56 8.72 -2.91 16.68
N GLY A 57 8.61 -1.59 16.89
CA GLY A 57 9.78 -0.69 16.95
C GLY A 57 10.82 -1.14 17.98
N LYS A 58 10.40 -1.44 19.21
CA LYS A 58 11.30 -1.95 20.27
C LYS A 58 11.95 -3.28 19.90
N ARG A 59 11.21 -4.16 19.21
CA ARG A 59 11.76 -5.44 18.74
C ARG A 59 12.82 -5.24 17.66
N PHE A 60 12.64 -4.27 16.75
CA PHE A 60 13.69 -3.90 15.79
C PHE A 60 14.95 -3.42 16.50
N GLU A 61 14.83 -2.52 17.47
CA GLU A 61 15.97 -2.02 18.24
C GLU A 61 16.75 -3.16 18.91
N THR A 62 16.04 -4.17 19.45
CA THR A 62 16.67 -5.35 20.05
C THR A 62 17.46 -6.18 19.02
N VAL A 63 16.88 -6.41 17.84
CA VAL A 63 17.57 -7.13 16.74
C VAL A 63 18.78 -6.32 16.26
N PHE A 64 18.60 -5.02 16.06
CA PHE A 64 19.69 -4.16 15.59
C PHE A 64 20.85 -4.08 16.58
N GLN A 65 20.58 -3.98 17.88
CA GLN A 65 21.62 -4.01 18.91
C GLN A 65 22.34 -5.36 18.94
N LYS A 66 21.61 -6.47 18.84
CA LYS A 66 22.18 -7.82 18.84
C LYS A 66 23.13 -8.06 17.67
N ASP A 67 22.78 -7.54 16.49
CA ASP A 67 23.53 -7.76 15.23
C ASP A 67 24.46 -6.59 14.87
N GLU A 68 24.68 -5.64 15.78
CA GLU A 68 25.47 -4.41 15.56
C GLU A 68 25.04 -3.65 14.29
N PHE A 69 23.74 -3.70 13.99
CA PHE A 69 23.14 -3.10 12.82
C PHE A 69 22.95 -1.59 13.05
N ALA A 70 23.41 -0.77 12.11
CA ALA A 70 23.22 0.68 12.15
C ALA A 70 21.73 1.03 12.07
N ILE A 71 21.17 1.57 13.16
CA ILE A 71 19.74 1.88 13.25
C ILE A 71 19.41 3.01 12.25
N PRO A 72 18.44 2.82 11.34
CA PRO A 72 18.02 3.86 10.40
C PRO A 72 17.44 5.06 11.17
N LEU A 73 17.61 6.28 10.65
CA LEU A 73 17.02 7.46 11.28
C LEU A 73 15.49 7.41 11.21
N GLY A 74 14.96 6.99 10.06
CA GLY A 74 13.53 6.78 9.85
C GLY A 74 12.69 8.03 10.12
N PHE A 75 11.61 7.86 10.88
CA PHE A 75 10.62 8.89 11.17
C PHE A 75 10.29 8.95 12.66
N SER A 76 10.12 10.17 13.16
CA SER A 76 9.91 10.45 14.59
C SER A 76 8.72 11.37 14.80
N GLU A 77 8.48 11.77 16.05
CA GLU A 77 7.43 12.74 16.39
C GLU A 77 7.67 14.11 15.73
N ALA A 78 8.90 14.41 15.28
CA ALA A 78 9.19 15.61 14.49
C ALA A 78 8.55 15.59 13.09
N ASP A 79 8.13 14.41 12.61
CA ASP A 79 7.53 14.23 11.28
C ASP A 79 6.00 14.35 11.27
N VAL A 80 5.39 14.58 12.44
CA VAL A 80 3.93 14.71 12.60
C VAL A 80 3.56 15.89 13.49
N ASN A 81 2.66 16.73 13.00
CA ASN A 81 2.06 17.81 13.78
C ASN A 81 0.80 17.30 14.48
N THR A 82 0.92 16.97 15.77
CA THR A 82 -0.20 16.48 16.59
C THR A 82 -1.25 17.54 16.91
N LYS A 83 -0.99 18.81 16.57
CA LYS A 83 -1.94 19.92 16.72
C LYS A 83 -2.67 20.28 15.43
N ALA A 84 -2.28 19.71 14.28
CA ALA A 84 -2.96 19.94 13.01
C ALA A 84 -4.38 19.35 13.06
N PRO A 85 -5.42 20.04 12.56
CA PRO A 85 -6.77 19.45 12.47
C PRO A 85 -6.76 18.13 11.68
N ALA A 86 -7.79 17.31 11.91
CA ALA A 86 -7.98 16.03 11.23
C ALA A 86 -7.78 16.18 9.71
N LEU A 87 -6.83 15.43 9.14
CA LEU A 87 -6.57 15.44 7.70
C LEU A 87 -7.55 14.54 6.92
N PHE A 88 -8.05 13.49 7.57
CA PHE A 88 -8.92 12.49 6.97
C PHE A 88 -10.19 12.31 7.80
N THR A 89 -11.28 11.86 7.15
CA THR A 89 -12.50 11.44 7.84
C THR A 89 -12.28 10.13 8.60
N ASP A 90 -13.10 9.85 9.60
CA ASP A 90 -13.02 8.59 10.37
C ASP A 90 -13.16 7.36 9.45
N SER A 91 -14.11 7.40 8.51
CA SER A 91 -14.35 6.35 7.52
C SER A 91 -13.13 6.09 6.64
N PHE A 92 -12.46 7.16 6.17
CA PHE A 92 -11.22 7.02 5.43
C PHE A 92 -10.05 6.54 6.29
N CYS A 93 -9.97 6.95 7.55
CA CYS A 93 -8.99 6.38 8.48
C CYS A 93 -9.15 4.87 8.58
N LEU A 94 -10.38 4.36 8.75
CA LEU A 94 -10.64 2.92 8.78
C LEU A 94 -10.26 2.23 7.46
N ALA A 95 -10.66 2.80 6.32
CA ALA A 95 -10.32 2.26 5.00
C ALA A 95 -8.80 2.27 4.75
N TYR A 96 -8.10 3.31 5.19
CA TYR A 96 -6.64 3.41 5.14
C TYR A 96 -5.98 2.32 5.98
N ILE A 97 -6.44 2.09 7.21
CA ILE A 97 -5.90 1.01 8.06
C ILE A 97 -6.10 -0.35 7.40
N ASN A 98 -7.28 -0.61 6.83
CA ASN A 98 -7.54 -1.85 6.09
C ASN A 98 -6.60 -2.01 4.89
N HIS A 99 -6.40 -0.94 4.12
CA HIS A 99 -5.51 -0.93 2.97
C HIS A 99 -4.05 -1.17 3.36
N MET A 100 -3.55 -0.47 4.39
CA MET A 100 -2.20 -0.68 4.90
C MET A 100 -2.01 -2.06 5.53
N ALA A 101 -3.05 -2.66 6.11
CA ALA A 101 -3.00 -4.04 6.57
C ALA A 101 -2.85 -5.03 5.39
N LYS A 102 -3.55 -4.82 4.27
CA LYS A 102 -3.35 -5.63 3.04
C LYS A 102 -1.91 -5.50 2.51
N ALA A 103 -1.40 -4.28 2.42
CA ALA A 103 -0.01 -4.05 2.02
C ALA A 103 0.98 -4.72 2.98
N GLY A 104 0.72 -4.64 4.29
CA GLY A 104 1.51 -5.29 5.31
C GLY A 104 1.47 -6.81 5.25
N LEU A 105 0.34 -7.43 4.87
CA LEU A 105 0.25 -8.88 4.67
C LEU A 105 1.20 -9.36 3.59
N LEU A 106 1.22 -8.67 2.44
CA LEU A 106 2.14 -8.97 1.35
C LEU A 106 3.60 -8.76 1.77
N ALA A 107 3.88 -7.63 2.43
CA ALA A 107 5.24 -7.29 2.87
C ALA A 107 5.79 -8.28 3.92
N TYR A 108 5.06 -8.52 5.01
CA TYR A 108 5.49 -9.46 6.06
C TYR A 108 5.56 -10.90 5.55
N GLY A 109 4.66 -11.31 4.65
CA GLY A 109 4.73 -12.62 3.99
C GLY A 109 6.01 -12.77 3.15
N GLY A 110 6.35 -11.75 2.38
CA GLY A 110 7.61 -11.71 1.61
C GLY A 110 8.85 -11.71 2.49
N PHE A 111 8.90 -10.86 3.52
CA PHE A 111 10.03 -10.82 4.46
C PHE A 111 10.21 -12.14 5.21
N LEU A 112 9.12 -12.81 5.59
CA LEU A 112 9.16 -14.14 6.18
C LEU A 112 9.77 -15.16 5.20
N ALA A 113 9.33 -15.15 3.94
CA ALA A 113 9.88 -16.04 2.90
C ALA A 113 11.35 -15.75 2.53
N MET A 114 11.84 -14.55 2.87
CA MET A 114 13.22 -14.10 2.68
C MET A 114 14.13 -14.34 3.90
N SER A 115 13.60 -14.90 4.99
CA SER A 115 14.31 -15.10 6.24
C SER A 115 14.72 -16.55 6.44
N THR A 116 15.92 -16.78 6.96
CA THR A 116 16.48 -18.12 7.20
C THR A 116 16.85 -18.34 8.66
N ARG A 117 17.21 -17.27 9.37
CA ARG A 117 17.57 -17.32 10.78
C ARG A 117 16.29 -17.42 11.61
N GLU A 118 16.22 -18.42 12.48
CA GLU A 118 15.01 -18.76 13.23
C GLU A 118 14.44 -17.59 14.07
N ASP A 119 15.29 -16.74 14.65
CA ASP A 119 14.82 -15.56 15.38
C ASP A 119 14.15 -14.52 14.46
N LEU A 120 14.60 -14.39 13.20
CA LEU A 120 14.01 -13.52 12.20
C LEU A 120 12.75 -14.13 11.56
N ILE A 121 12.74 -15.44 11.34
CA ILE A 121 11.51 -16.17 10.95
C ILE A 121 10.43 -15.91 12.00
N ALA A 122 10.72 -16.11 13.28
CA ALA A 122 9.80 -15.81 14.38
C ALA A 122 9.42 -14.32 14.45
N PHE A 123 10.37 -13.43 14.15
CA PHE A 123 10.14 -11.98 14.11
C PHE A 123 9.09 -11.59 13.07
N PHE A 124 9.27 -12.01 11.81
CA PHE A 124 8.39 -11.67 10.70
C PHE A 124 7.09 -12.47 10.73
N HIS A 125 7.10 -13.72 11.22
CA HIS A 125 5.89 -14.50 11.48
C HIS A 125 4.96 -13.79 12.48
N HIS A 126 5.52 -13.25 13.57
CA HIS A 126 4.74 -12.44 14.51
C HIS A 126 4.17 -11.18 13.83
N GLY A 127 4.95 -10.51 12.98
CA GLY A 127 4.47 -9.35 12.21
C GLY A 127 3.30 -9.69 11.28
N LEU A 128 3.41 -10.81 10.56
CA LEU A 128 2.37 -11.35 9.68
C LEU A 128 1.08 -11.66 10.45
N HIS A 129 1.19 -12.35 11.59
CA HIS A 129 0.04 -12.69 12.43
C HIS A 129 -0.74 -11.47 12.91
N TYR A 130 -0.05 -10.46 13.44
CA TYR A 130 -0.71 -9.24 13.93
C TYR A 130 -1.29 -8.39 12.80
N THR A 131 -0.63 -8.37 11.64
CA THR A 131 -1.15 -7.69 10.46
C THR A 131 -2.42 -8.37 9.92
N SER A 132 -2.46 -9.71 9.95
CA SER A 132 -3.66 -10.49 9.63
C SER A 132 -4.82 -10.19 10.57
N LYS A 133 -4.56 -10.12 11.88
CA LYS A 133 -5.56 -9.69 12.87
C LYS A 133 -6.07 -8.27 12.60
N LEU A 134 -5.18 -7.34 12.27
CA LEU A 134 -5.56 -5.95 11.94
C LEU A 134 -6.43 -5.91 10.67
N TYR A 135 -6.07 -6.69 9.65
CA TYR A 135 -6.87 -6.82 8.43
C TYR A 135 -8.28 -7.35 8.73
N HIS A 136 -8.38 -8.44 9.49
CA HIS A 136 -9.67 -9.00 9.88
C HIS A 136 -10.51 -7.99 10.67
N LEU A 137 -9.94 -7.39 11.72
CA LEU A 137 -10.64 -6.42 12.57
C LEU A 137 -11.15 -5.20 11.77
N SER A 138 -10.29 -4.62 10.93
CA SER A 138 -10.67 -3.47 10.11
C SER A 138 -11.73 -3.84 9.06
N THR A 139 -11.65 -5.04 8.47
CA THR A 139 -12.65 -5.53 7.50
C THR A 139 -14.02 -5.71 8.15
N SER A 140 -14.08 -6.37 9.32
CA SER A 140 -15.33 -6.59 10.04
C SER A 140 -16.01 -5.28 10.44
N ILE A 141 -15.22 -4.25 10.81
CA ILE A 141 -15.79 -2.94 11.15
C ILE A 141 -16.24 -2.18 9.89
N LEU A 142 -15.50 -2.27 8.78
CA LEU A 142 -15.94 -1.70 7.49
C LEU A 142 -17.27 -2.32 7.07
N GLU A 143 -17.41 -3.64 7.18
CA GLU A 143 -18.63 -4.37 6.85
C GLU A 143 -19.79 -3.94 7.76
N LYS A 144 -19.59 -3.99 9.08
CA LYS A 144 -20.60 -3.60 10.08
C LYS A 144 -21.12 -2.18 9.87
N LYS A 145 -20.26 -1.26 9.42
CA LYS A 145 -20.63 0.15 9.17
C LYS A 145 -21.14 0.41 7.75
N GLY A 146 -21.23 -0.60 6.88
CA GLY A 146 -21.64 -0.43 5.48
C GLY A 146 -20.63 0.36 4.64
N LEU A 147 -19.37 0.41 5.06
CA LEU A 147 -18.27 1.12 4.41
C LEU A 147 -17.37 0.20 3.59
N LEU A 148 -17.54 -1.13 3.73
CA LEU A 148 -16.78 -2.10 2.95
C LEU A 148 -17.21 -2.03 1.49
N VAL A 149 -16.30 -1.60 0.63
CA VAL A 149 -16.43 -1.78 -0.80
C VAL A 149 -16.15 -3.25 -1.10
N CYS A 150 -17.12 -3.96 -1.67
CA CYS A 150 -16.99 -5.36 -2.05
C CYS A 150 -16.54 -5.48 -3.51
N ALA A 151 -15.89 -6.58 -3.87
CA ALA A 151 -15.64 -6.88 -5.29
C ALA A 151 -16.98 -7.10 -6.02
N PRO A 152 -17.05 -6.83 -7.35
CA PRO A 152 -18.24 -7.11 -8.13
C PRO A 152 -18.65 -8.60 -8.04
N TYR A 153 -19.95 -8.85 -7.90
CA TYR A 153 -20.48 -10.22 -7.88
C TYR A 153 -20.39 -10.86 -9.26
N THR A 154 -19.92 -12.11 -9.30
CA THR A 154 -19.95 -12.96 -10.49
C THR A 154 -20.82 -14.18 -10.23
N SER A 155 -21.35 -14.79 -11.30
CA SER A 155 -22.04 -16.08 -11.17
C SER A 155 -21.11 -17.15 -10.62
N ILE A 156 -21.57 -17.93 -9.64
CA ILE A 156 -20.83 -19.08 -9.12
C ILE A 156 -20.79 -20.16 -10.22
N PRO A 157 -19.61 -20.68 -10.59
CA PRO A 157 -19.51 -21.72 -11.62
C PRO A 157 -20.22 -22.99 -11.12
N LYS A 158 -21.07 -23.57 -11.99
CA LYS A 158 -21.80 -24.82 -11.70
C LYS A 158 -21.12 -26.05 -12.29
N GLU A 159 -20.29 -25.84 -13.31
CA GLU A 159 -19.60 -26.86 -14.08
C GLU A 159 -18.19 -26.37 -14.41
N MET A 160 -17.30 -27.31 -14.75
CA MET A 160 -15.93 -27.01 -15.20
C MET A 160 -15.89 -27.06 -16.74
N ASP A 161 -15.16 -26.14 -17.34
CA ASP A 161 -15.02 -26.00 -18.80
C ASP A 161 -13.54 -25.80 -19.19
N TYR A 162 -13.16 -26.24 -20.39
CA TYR A 162 -11.80 -26.14 -20.92
C TYR A 162 -11.66 -24.99 -21.92
N ILE A 163 -10.45 -24.44 -22.02
CA ILE A 163 -10.14 -23.44 -23.06
C ILE A 163 -9.87 -24.18 -24.38
N ASP A 164 -10.84 -24.14 -25.29
CA ASP A 164 -10.76 -24.87 -26.57
C ASP A 164 -9.95 -24.15 -27.66
N ASN A 165 -9.65 -22.85 -27.48
CA ASN A 165 -9.00 -22.04 -28.51
C ASN A 165 -8.02 -21.01 -27.94
N LYS A 166 -6.82 -20.94 -28.53
CA LYS A 166 -5.78 -19.93 -28.21
C LYS A 166 -6.29 -18.48 -28.31
N LYS A 167 -7.31 -18.22 -29.13
CA LYS A 167 -8.01 -16.91 -29.22
C LYS A 167 -8.54 -16.43 -27.86
N TYR A 168 -8.78 -17.33 -26.91
CA TYR A 168 -9.16 -16.99 -25.53
C TYR A 168 -8.16 -16.06 -24.85
N LEU A 169 -6.86 -16.18 -25.16
CA LEU A 169 -5.80 -15.35 -24.58
C LEU A 169 -5.69 -13.98 -25.27
N SER A 170 -6.37 -13.77 -26.40
CA SER A 170 -6.28 -12.53 -27.15
C SER A 170 -7.13 -11.42 -26.53
N GLY A 171 -6.47 -10.32 -26.17
CA GLY A 171 -7.11 -9.07 -25.76
C GLY A 171 -7.19 -8.02 -26.87
N TYR A 172 -6.47 -8.21 -27.98
CA TYR A 172 -6.44 -7.32 -29.13
C TYR A 172 -6.95 -8.04 -30.38
N SER A 173 -8.05 -7.57 -30.94
CA SER A 173 -8.52 -8.03 -32.25
C SER A 173 -9.21 -6.90 -33.00
N LEU A 174 -8.80 -6.69 -34.24
CA LEU A 174 -9.48 -5.78 -35.18
C LEU A 174 -10.74 -6.41 -35.80
N PHE A 175 -10.89 -7.74 -35.70
CA PHE A 175 -11.90 -8.49 -36.46
C PHE A 175 -12.83 -9.35 -35.59
N HIS A 176 -12.60 -9.44 -34.27
CA HIS A 176 -13.39 -10.27 -33.37
C HIS A 176 -13.65 -9.55 -32.03
N LYS A 177 -14.79 -9.83 -31.41
CA LYS A 177 -15.07 -9.38 -30.04
C LYS A 177 -14.15 -10.11 -29.06
N LYS A 178 -13.68 -9.39 -28.04
CA LYS A 178 -12.93 -9.97 -26.92
C LYS A 178 -13.83 -10.93 -26.15
N ARG A 179 -13.26 -11.97 -25.54
CA ARG A 179 -14.01 -12.77 -24.56
C ARG A 179 -14.33 -11.92 -23.32
N PRO A 180 -15.39 -12.26 -22.57
CA PRO A 180 -15.65 -11.64 -21.28
C PRO A 180 -14.47 -11.78 -20.32
N LEU A 181 -14.36 -10.86 -19.37
CA LEU A 181 -13.42 -10.97 -18.25
C LEU A 181 -13.77 -12.18 -17.39
N ASN A 182 -12.74 -12.89 -16.91
CA ASN A 182 -12.92 -13.94 -15.91
C ASN A 182 -12.81 -13.38 -14.48
N ALA A 183 -13.21 -14.18 -13.48
CA ALA A 183 -13.21 -13.72 -12.08
C ALA A 183 -11.81 -13.32 -11.57
N VAL A 184 -10.74 -13.94 -12.08
CA VAL A 184 -9.34 -13.59 -11.73
C VAL A 184 -9.04 -12.17 -12.20
N GLU A 185 -9.31 -11.86 -13.46
CA GLU A 185 -9.09 -10.55 -14.07
C GLU A 185 -9.94 -9.45 -13.40
N VAL A 186 -11.22 -9.74 -13.14
CA VAL A 186 -12.12 -8.83 -12.42
C VAL A 186 -11.60 -8.53 -11.01
N SER A 187 -11.11 -9.55 -10.30
CA SER A 187 -10.58 -9.36 -8.93
C SER A 187 -9.37 -8.43 -8.89
N HIS A 188 -8.47 -8.53 -9.87
CA HIS A 188 -7.29 -7.67 -9.96
C HIS A 188 -7.64 -6.25 -10.42
N LEU A 189 -8.56 -6.09 -11.39
CA LEU A 189 -9.07 -4.78 -11.79
C LEU A 189 -9.72 -4.06 -10.60
N TYR A 190 -10.55 -4.79 -9.85
CA TYR A 190 -11.17 -4.28 -8.63
C TYR A 190 -10.13 -3.86 -7.59
N MET A 191 -9.18 -4.73 -7.26
CA MET A 191 -8.15 -4.44 -6.26
C MET A 191 -7.32 -3.21 -6.65
N ASN A 192 -6.89 -3.12 -7.90
CA ASN A 192 -6.10 -1.99 -8.40
C ASN A 192 -6.92 -0.69 -8.50
N THR A 193 -8.24 -0.79 -8.67
CA THR A 193 -9.13 0.37 -8.54
C THR A 193 -9.14 0.88 -7.10
N GLN A 194 -9.27 0.00 -6.10
CA GLN A 194 -9.25 0.40 -4.69
C GLN A 194 -7.91 1.03 -4.29
N THR A 195 -6.78 0.47 -4.75
CA THR A 195 -5.44 1.00 -4.42
C THR A 195 -5.22 2.39 -5.01
N ASN A 196 -5.70 2.65 -6.23
CA ASN A 196 -5.56 3.97 -6.87
C ASN A 196 -6.53 5.00 -6.29
N ASN A 197 -7.72 4.60 -5.85
CA ASN A 197 -8.61 5.48 -5.09
C ASN A 197 -7.97 5.95 -3.76
N MET A 198 -7.23 5.05 -3.09
CA MET A 198 -6.46 5.39 -1.90
C MET A 198 -5.33 6.39 -2.23
N GLY A 199 -4.54 6.09 -3.26
CA GLY A 199 -3.45 6.96 -3.72
C GLY A 199 -3.93 8.36 -4.12
N LEU A 200 -5.07 8.46 -4.82
CA LEU A 200 -5.71 9.71 -5.18
C LEU A 200 -6.00 10.58 -3.96
N LYS A 201 -6.67 10.03 -2.95
CA LYS A 201 -7.05 10.76 -1.73
C LYS A 201 -5.84 11.17 -0.90
N ILE A 202 -4.84 10.29 -0.75
CA ILE A 202 -3.61 10.61 0.02
C ILE A 202 -2.81 11.71 -0.66
N THR A 203 -2.60 11.61 -1.97
CA THR A 203 -1.84 12.64 -2.71
C THR A 203 -2.55 13.99 -2.69
N MET A 204 -3.88 14.03 -2.80
CA MET A 204 -4.66 15.26 -2.60
C MET A 204 -4.45 15.87 -1.21
N ALA A 205 -4.56 15.05 -0.15
CA ALA A 205 -4.37 15.49 1.23
C ALA A 205 -2.95 16.02 1.50
N PHE A 206 -1.92 15.41 0.90
CA PHE A 206 -0.55 15.89 1.04
C PHE A 206 -0.30 17.16 0.21
N ALA A 207 -0.89 17.28 -0.97
CA ALA A 207 -0.79 18.48 -1.80
C ALA A 207 -1.37 19.72 -1.10
N GLN A 208 -2.47 19.58 -0.35
CA GLN A 208 -3.11 20.72 0.32
C GLN A 208 -2.45 21.13 1.63
N THR A 209 -1.54 20.32 2.18
CA THR A 209 -0.91 20.57 3.49
C THR A 209 0.58 20.94 3.42
N THR A 210 1.27 20.62 2.32
CA THR A 210 2.67 21.05 2.13
C THR A 210 2.76 22.50 1.66
N THR A 211 3.74 23.24 2.20
CA THR A 211 4.10 24.59 1.71
C THR A 211 5.19 24.53 0.63
N ASN A 212 5.82 23.38 0.41
CA ASN A 212 6.86 23.20 -0.58
C ASN A 212 6.25 22.99 -1.97
N LYS A 213 6.43 23.97 -2.86
CA LYS A 213 5.83 23.95 -4.21
C LYS A 213 6.25 22.76 -5.08
N LYS A 214 7.48 22.24 -4.91
CA LYS A 214 7.94 21.07 -5.66
C LYS A 214 7.26 19.79 -5.16
N VAL A 215 7.11 19.66 -3.84
CA VAL A 215 6.36 18.54 -3.24
C VAL A 215 4.88 18.64 -3.60
N GLN A 216 4.28 19.82 -3.52
CA GLN A 216 2.90 20.06 -3.93
C GLN A 216 2.65 19.65 -5.39
N ALA A 217 3.50 20.10 -6.32
CA ALA A 217 3.39 19.73 -7.73
C ALA A 217 3.54 18.22 -7.95
N TYR A 218 4.48 17.58 -7.24
CA TYR A 218 4.66 16.13 -7.28
C TYR A 218 3.39 15.38 -6.82
N MET A 219 2.80 15.81 -5.70
CA MET A 219 1.57 15.22 -5.17
C MET A 219 0.38 15.41 -6.13
N LEU A 220 0.20 16.61 -6.71
CA LEU A 220 -0.86 16.86 -7.69
C LEU A 220 -0.71 15.99 -8.95
N ARG A 221 0.53 15.77 -9.40
CA ARG A 221 0.80 14.83 -10.50
C ARG A 221 0.45 13.38 -10.10
N GLY A 222 0.74 12.98 -8.87
CA GLY A 222 0.32 11.68 -8.33
C GLY A 222 -1.20 11.49 -8.35
N ARG A 223 -1.95 12.52 -7.94
CA ARG A 223 -3.41 12.55 -8.05
C ARG A 223 -3.87 12.31 -9.49
N ASP A 224 -3.29 13.04 -10.45
CA ASP A 224 -3.69 12.96 -11.85
C ASP A 224 -3.40 11.57 -12.46
N ILE A 225 -2.25 10.97 -12.10
CA ILE A 225 -1.91 9.59 -12.48
C ILE A 225 -2.93 8.60 -11.90
N SER A 226 -3.22 8.69 -10.60
CA SER A 226 -4.22 7.82 -9.96
C SER A 226 -5.59 7.96 -10.61
N GLN A 227 -6.02 9.18 -10.95
CA GLN A 227 -7.30 9.42 -11.62
C GLN A 227 -7.34 8.80 -13.03
N LYS A 228 -6.26 8.95 -13.81
CA LYS A 228 -6.11 8.30 -15.10
C LYS A 228 -6.20 6.78 -15.00
N TYR A 229 -5.54 6.19 -14.00
CA TYR A 229 -5.50 4.74 -13.83
C TYR A 229 -6.85 4.19 -13.37
N LEU A 230 -7.51 4.89 -12.44
CA LEU A 230 -8.89 4.60 -12.06
C LEU A 230 -9.79 4.53 -13.29
N LYS A 231 -9.75 5.55 -14.15
CA LYS A 231 -10.54 5.58 -15.38
C LYS A 231 -10.28 4.34 -16.26
N ILE A 232 -9.02 3.95 -16.47
CA ILE A 232 -8.68 2.77 -17.27
C ILE A 232 -9.31 1.50 -16.68
N PHE A 233 -9.19 1.30 -15.36
CA PHE A 233 -9.75 0.10 -14.71
C PHE A 233 -11.28 0.11 -14.70
N THR A 234 -11.90 1.26 -14.41
CA THR A 234 -13.36 1.38 -14.39
C THR A 234 -13.96 1.24 -15.77
N ASP A 235 -13.36 1.84 -16.80
CA ASP A 235 -13.82 1.71 -18.18
C ASP A 235 -13.69 0.25 -18.65
N THR A 236 -12.63 -0.45 -18.24
CA THR A 236 -12.44 -1.88 -18.54
C THR A 236 -13.55 -2.73 -17.94
N LEU A 237 -13.92 -2.50 -16.68
CA LEU A 237 -15.03 -3.21 -16.02
C LEU A 237 -16.39 -2.85 -16.65
N MET A 238 -16.64 -1.56 -16.89
CA MET A 238 -17.91 -1.07 -17.42
C MET A 238 -18.19 -1.56 -18.85
N ASN A 239 -17.15 -1.69 -19.68
CA ASN A 239 -17.28 -2.25 -21.03
C ASN A 239 -17.77 -3.71 -21.05
N GLU A 240 -17.70 -4.39 -19.92
CA GLU A 240 -18.14 -5.77 -19.72
C GLU A 240 -19.44 -5.84 -18.91
N GLY A 241 -20.11 -4.70 -18.71
CA GLY A 241 -21.34 -4.59 -17.91
C GLY A 241 -21.12 -4.73 -16.40
N ILE A 242 -19.87 -4.70 -15.94
CA ILE A 242 -19.51 -4.85 -14.53
C ILE A 242 -19.46 -3.47 -13.88
N GLN A 243 -20.36 -3.22 -12.94
CA GLN A 243 -20.32 -1.99 -12.16
C GLN A 243 -19.09 -1.96 -11.26
N ASN A 244 -18.43 -0.80 -11.17
CA ASN A 244 -17.34 -0.59 -10.23
C ASN A 244 -17.89 0.04 -8.93
N PRO A 245 -17.85 -0.68 -7.81
CA PRO A 245 -18.30 -0.14 -6.53
C PRO A 245 -17.30 0.88 -5.99
N ASN A 246 -17.82 2.02 -5.56
CA ASN A 246 -17.04 3.13 -5.02
C ASN A 246 -17.59 3.54 -3.65
N SER A 247 -16.69 4.00 -2.78
CA SER A 247 -17.09 4.62 -1.51
C SER A 247 -17.76 5.96 -1.75
N SER A 248 -18.83 6.26 -1.00
CA SER A 248 -19.49 7.58 -0.98
C SER A 248 -18.79 8.62 -0.10
N ASP A 249 -17.74 8.23 0.64
CA ASP A 249 -17.02 9.10 1.56
C ASP A 249 -16.09 10.08 0.82
N ILE A 250 -16.14 11.36 1.20
CA ILE A 250 -15.22 12.40 0.72
C ILE A 250 -13.76 12.08 1.06
N GLY A 251 -13.55 11.42 2.21
CA GLY A 251 -12.27 10.91 2.72
C GLY A 251 -11.24 11.93 3.20
N VAL A 252 -11.08 13.06 2.51
CA VAL A 252 -10.14 14.13 2.86
C VAL A 252 -10.90 15.32 3.43
N THR A 253 -10.43 15.91 4.53
CA THR A 253 -11.05 17.11 5.12
C THR A 253 -10.59 18.39 4.42
N ASN A 254 -11.11 19.54 4.84
CA ASN A 254 -10.65 20.86 4.38
C ASN A 254 -9.38 21.37 5.09
N SER A 255 -8.70 20.55 5.90
CA SER A 255 -7.50 20.96 6.63
C SER A 255 -6.33 21.23 5.68
N THR A 256 -5.82 22.46 5.67
CA THR A 256 -4.61 22.87 4.94
C THR A 256 -3.39 23.03 5.85
N VAL A 257 -3.56 22.81 7.16
CA VAL A 257 -2.47 22.88 8.12
C VAL A 257 -1.49 21.75 7.86
N ARG A 258 -0.19 22.04 7.88
CA ARG A 258 0.85 21.03 7.70
C ARG A 258 0.74 19.94 8.77
N THR A 259 0.28 18.76 8.36
CA THR A 259 0.12 17.58 9.22
C THR A 259 1.37 16.73 9.31
N PHE A 260 2.07 16.53 8.19
CA PHE A 260 3.26 15.69 8.12
C PHE A 260 4.46 16.45 7.52
N SER A 261 5.67 15.99 7.81
CA SER A 261 6.88 16.50 7.15
C SER A 261 6.88 16.12 5.66
N ASP A 262 7.56 16.93 4.84
CA ASP A 262 7.71 16.61 3.41
C ASP A 262 8.48 15.29 3.23
N LYS A 263 9.46 14.99 4.10
CA LYS A 263 10.19 13.72 4.13
C LYS A 263 9.23 12.54 4.26
N LEU A 264 8.32 12.59 5.23
CA LEU A 264 7.33 11.53 5.49
C LEU A 264 6.35 11.40 4.32
N MET A 265 5.78 12.52 3.85
CA MET A 265 4.83 12.49 2.72
C MET A 265 5.47 11.87 1.47
N MET A 266 6.70 12.27 1.13
CA MET A 266 7.41 11.74 -0.02
C MET A 266 7.74 10.25 0.12
N PHE A 267 8.22 9.83 1.30
CA PHE A 267 8.49 8.41 1.57
C PHE A 267 7.21 7.56 1.48
N HIS A 268 6.12 8.04 2.05
CA HIS A 268 4.84 7.33 2.04
C HIS A 268 4.32 7.15 0.60
N ILE A 269 4.39 8.18 -0.24
CA ILE A 269 4.05 8.03 -1.66
C ILE A 269 5.01 7.09 -2.39
N GLY A 270 6.30 7.10 -2.04
CA GLY A 270 7.27 6.13 -2.56
C GLY A 270 6.89 4.69 -2.22
N LEU A 271 6.51 4.43 -0.96
CA LEU A 271 6.00 3.14 -0.50
C LEU A 271 4.77 2.70 -1.28
N LEU A 272 3.78 3.58 -1.44
CA LEU A 272 2.55 3.28 -2.19
C LEU A 272 2.84 3.06 -3.68
N SER A 273 3.79 3.78 -4.25
CA SER A 273 4.20 3.60 -5.66
C SER A 273 4.87 2.25 -5.86
N ALA A 274 5.78 1.83 -4.97
CA ALA A 274 6.40 0.52 -5.01
C ALA A 274 5.38 -0.62 -4.83
N ALA A 275 4.45 -0.48 -3.88
CA ALA A 275 3.34 -1.41 -3.70
C ALA A 275 2.43 -1.47 -4.95
N GLY A 276 2.18 -0.32 -5.60
CA GLY A 276 1.46 -0.22 -6.86
C GLY A 276 2.11 -1.03 -7.99
N VAL A 277 3.43 -0.87 -8.19
CA VAL A 277 4.20 -1.67 -9.17
C VAL A 277 4.05 -3.16 -8.89
N GLY A 278 4.21 -3.59 -7.63
CA GLY A 278 4.05 -4.99 -7.24
C GLY A 278 2.65 -5.53 -7.55
N ASN A 279 1.60 -4.74 -7.27
CA ASN A 279 0.23 -5.10 -7.57
C ASN A 279 -0.04 -5.23 -9.09
N TYR A 280 0.56 -4.36 -9.91
CA TYR A 280 0.43 -4.44 -11.37
C TYR A 280 1.18 -5.62 -11.96
N ALA A 281 2.39 -5.92 -11.47
CA ALA A 281 3.13 -7.11 -11.89
C ALA A 281 2.35 -8.39 -11.57
N MET A 282 1.76 -8.48 -10.37
CA MET A 282 0.90 -9.61 -9.99
C MET A 282 -0.35 -9.70 -10.86
N ALA A 283 -1.03 -8.58 -11.08
CA ALA A 283 -2.23 -8.53 -11.90
C ALA A 283 -1.96 -8.86 -13.38
N GLY A 284 -0.84 -8.39 -13.92
CA GLY A 284 -0.37 -8.73 -15.26
C GLY A 284 -0.09 -10.22 -15.39
N GLY A 285 0.69 -10.79 -14.47
CA GLY A 285 1.00 -12.23 -14.46
C GLY A 285 -0.21 -13.14 -14.27
N ALA A 286 -1.24 -12.67 -13.57
CA ALA A 286 -2.51 -13.40 -13.40
C ALA A 286 -3.50 -13.21 -14.57
N SER A 287 -3.29 -12.21 -15.43
CA SER A 287 -4.20 -11.91 -16.53
C SER A 287 -3.94 -12.82 -17.73
N GLN A 288 -4.98 -13.51 -18.19
CA GLN A 288 -4.90 -14.38 -19.36
C GLN A 288 -5.16 -13.61 -20.66
N ARG A 289 -5.93 -12.52 -20.58
CA ARG A 289 -6.14 -11.59 -21.70
C ARG A 289 -4.91 -10.69 -21.91
N SER A 290 -4.34 -10.73 -23.11
CA SER A 290 -3.12 -9.98 -23.44
C SER A 290 -3.27 -8.46 -23.37
N ASP A 291 -4.47 -7.90 -23.53
CA ASP A 291 -4.70 -6.46 -23.39
C ASP A 291 -4.58 -5.97 -21.96
N LEU A 292 -5.01 -6.79 -20.99
CA LEU A 292 -4.86 -6.48 -19.56
C LEU A 292 -3.39 -6.54 -19.14
N LEU A 293 -2.67 -7.60 -19.52
CA LEU A 293 -1.23 -7.73 -19.28
C LEU A 293 -0.48 -6.50 -19.80
N LEU A 294 -0.67 -6.15 -21.08
CA LEU A 294 0.01 -5.02 -21.70
C LEU A 294 -0.37 -3.68 -21.07
N ASN A 295 -1.63 -3.52 -20.63
CA ASN A 295 -2.02 -2.35 -19.86
C ASN A 295 -1.27 -2.28 -18.53
N TYR A 296 -1.26 -3.34 -17.73
CA TYR A 296 -0.55 -3.36 -16.45
C TYR A 296 0.94 -3.06 -16.60
N GLU A 297 1.63 -3.65 -17.59
CA GLU A 297 3.04 -3.35 -17.86
C GLU A 297 3.26 -1.87 -18.21
N ARG A 298 2.39 -1.28 -19.04
CA ARG A 298 2.44 0.14 -19.37
C ARG A 298 2.25 1.01 -18.12
N LEU A 299 1.29 0.68 -17.25
CA LEU A 299 1.05 1.43 -16.02
C LEU A 299 2.22 1.28 -15.03
N SER A 300 2.85 0.11 -14.97
CA SER A 300 4.06 -0.16 -14.17
C SER A 300 5.23 0.73 -14.59
N MET A 301 5.46 0.91 -15.90
CA MET A 301 6.52 1.80 -16.38
C MET A 301 6.26 3.26 -15.99
N GLU A 302 5.02 3.74 -16.16
CA GLU A 302 4.67 5.13 -15.87
C GLU A 302 4.74 5.43 -14.36
N ILE A 303 4.30 4.52 -13.48
CA ILE A 303 4.46 4.70 -12.03
C ILE A 303 5.93 4.54 -11.60
N GLY A 304 6.72 3.71 -12.28
CA GLY A 304 8.16 3.59 -12.06
C GLY A 304 8.89 4.91 -12.32
N GLN A 305 8.55 5.60 -13.41
CA GLN A 305 9.08 6.93 -13.70
C GLN A 305 8.64 7.96 -12.64
N TYR A 306 7.37 7.93 -12.23
CA TYR A 306 6.87 8.79 -11.15
C TYR A 306 7.64 8.57 -9.84
N ALA A 307 7.86 7.31 -9.45
CA ALA A 307 8.60 6.96 -8.24
C ALA A 307 10.07 7.41 -8.31
N LYS A 308 10.71 7.28 -9.47
CA LYS A 308 12.08 7.78 -9.70
C LYS A 308 12.17 9.28 -9.48
N ASP A 309 11.26 10.07 -10.07
CA ASP A 309 11.24 11.51 -9.88
C ASP A 309 11.03 11.89 -8.40
N GLY A 310 10.24 11.09 -7.68
CA GLY A 310 10.06 11.22 -6.23
C GLY A 310 11.36 10.98 -5.47
N ALA A 311 12.09 9.93 -5.83
CA ALA A 311 13.41 9.63 -5.27
C ALA A 311 14.42 10.76 -5.57
N ASP A 312 14.45 11.29 -6.80
CA ASP A 312 15.31 12.42 -7.19
C ASP A 312 15.01 13.66 -6.32
N LEU A 313 13.73 13.93 -6.04
CA LEU A 313 13.34 15.02 -5.14
C LEU A 313 13.79 14.76 -3.70
N MET A 314 13.65 13.52 -3.20
CA MET A 314 14.12 13.15 -1.86
C MET A 314 15.64 13.25 -1.74
N ILE A 315 16.40 12.81 -2.75
CA ILE A 315 17.87 12.91 -2.79
C ILE A 315 18.30 14.39 -2.73
N LYS A 316 17.70 15.25 -3.57
CA LYS A 316 17.99 16.69 -3.58
C LYS A 316 17.77 17.37 -2.23
N ASN A 317 16.82 16.88 -1.43
CA ASN A 317 16.50 17.42 -0.11
C ASN A 317 17.14 16.63 1.05
N LYS A 318 18.00 15.64 0.77
CA LYS A 318 18.63 14.75 1.77
C LYS A 318 17.60 14.01 2.66
N TRP A 319 16.51 13.58 2.05
CA TRP A 319 15.40 12.87 2.69
C TRP A 319 15.43 11.36 2.49
N LEU A 320 16.17 10.88 1.48
CA LEU A 320 16.27 9.46 1.16
C LEU A 320 17.47 8.85 1.89
N GLU A 321 17.19 7.97 2.85
CA GLU A 321 18.22 7.18 3.51
C GLU A 321 18.72 6.09 2.57
N GLN A 322 20.03 5.94 2.48
CA GLN A 322 20.65 4.90 1.65
C GLN A 322 20.40 3.53 2.30
N PRO A 323 19.86 2.54 1.57
CA PRO A 323 19.81 1.17 2.06
C PRO A 323 21.21 0.62 2.35
N PRO A 324 21.37 -0.36 3.27
CA PRO A 324 22.66 -0.95 3.60
C PRO A 324 23.39 -1.43 2.34
N PRO A 325 24.60 -0.94 2.07
CA PRO A 325 25.37 -1.36 0.90
C PRO A 325 25.92 -2.77 1.11
N THR A 326 26.30 -3.42 0.00
CA THR A 326 26.94 -4.75 0.04
C THR A 326 28.44 -4.70 0.34
N LYS A 327 29.03 -3.50 0.43
CA LYS A 327 30.46 -3.24 0.67
C LYS A 327 30.68 -2.05 1.56
#